data_AF-A0A9E1SCS6-F1
#
_entry.id   AF-A0A9E1SCS6-F1
#
_cell.length_a   1.000
_cell.length_b   1.000
_cell.length_c   1.000
_cell.angle_alpha   90.00
_cell.angle_beta   90.00
_cell.angle_gamma   90.00
#
_symmetry.space_group_name_H-M   'P 1'
#
loop_
_entity.id
_entity.type
_entity.pdbx_description
1 polymer ?
#
loop_
_entity_poly.entity_id
_entity_poly.type
_entity_poly.pdbx_seq_one_letter_code
_entity_poly.pdbx_strand_id
1 'polypeptide(L)'
;MSSEFLFSFLMFFQVQIDSIRQSGFYQLIEEKYPQITEEINEIQSDKEVQEVLKLTGLKTDDFESFSLTVEGLDGIAKIKELGRSPRIGSELDILFQAKIKGGINQDKLLAFMLGKLEDEDGKEARDRVEKTKRTNENTTYMTIPVEVMDEQASSSDLLLAIRKEKNYSELMVGIPDNVNRALMGEFGHESLVSLNAMSDKRQVTFAVNVDPALWERPEFAANQQNPLFAGLANSVKGIKELGVSISFLEKSLGLEICVSCKDAQSALGLWTVAQGGLGMAQLAMAQQGGQAPPILNRVKTQAVDKNVFVRVEVLPSDLDQFAEQILPPSSNSPLEEAKSDDPKQLIGESAPPFEASLLDGTKFRLSDHQGKVVVLDFWATWCGPCVRGLPILQKVTSSFDSSKVRLVAMNQGENKKTINQFLKSKKLNQLTVALDKSNTVGKSYMVGGIPQTVVIDQKGLVRFVHVGFGANTGEQLRKEIKELLSKE
;
A
#
# COMPACT_ATOMS: atom_id res chain seq x y z
N MET A 1 4.37 -6.92 6.59
CA MET A 1 5.68 -6.45 7.07
C MET A 1 5.53 -6.05 8.54
N SER A 2 6.28 -6.67 9.46
CA SER A 2 6.26 -6.34 10.89
C SER A 2 6.89 -4.97 11.15
N SER A 3 6.57 -4.39 12.31
CA SER A 3 7.02 -3.08 12.81
C SER A 3 8.53 -2.92 13.03
N GLU A 4 9.37 -3.87 12.59
CA GLU A 4 10.81 -3.93 12.87
C GLU A 4 11.69 -3.29 11.78
N PHE A 5 11.08 -2.75 10.71
CA PHE A 5 11.78 -2.07 9.62
C PHE A 5 11.87 -0.57 9.87
N LEU A 6 12.77 -0.11 10.74
CA LEU A 6 13.14 1.32 10.79
C LEU A 6 14.63 1.47 11.15
N PHE A 7 15.46 1.22 10.15
CA PHE A 7 16.81 1.75 10.07
C PHE A 7 16.77 3.17 9.50
N SER A 8 17.88 3.91 9.53
CA SER A 8 17.94 5.22 8.88
C SER A 8 17.80 5.03 7.37
N PHE A 9 16.87 5.76 6.75
CA PHE A 9 16.50 5.53 5.35
C PHE A 9 16.28 6.82 4.59
N LEU A 10 16.38 6.75 3.26
CA LEU A 10 15.98 7.76 2.30
C LEU A 10 15.05 7.06 1.33
N MET A 11 13.81 7.52 1.28
CA MET A 11 12.77 7.05 0.40
C MET A 11 12.40 8.16 -0.57
N PHE A 12 12.29 7.82 -1.85
CA PHE A 12 11.80 8.70 -2.89
C PHE A 12 10.64 8.03 -3.62
N PHE A 13 9.54 8.76 -3.76
CA PHE A 13 8.40 8.37 -4.58
C PHE A 13 8.07 9.49 -5.55
N GLN A 14 7.76 9.16 -6.81
CA GLN A 14 7.37 10.13 -7.82
C GLN A 14 6.36 9.53 -8.79
N VAL A 15 5.41 10.37 -9.22
CA VAL A 15 4.47 10.09 -10.30
C VAL A 15 4.47 11.25 -11.30
N GLN A 16 4.63 10.94 -12.58
CA GLN A 16 4.52 11.86 -13.71
C GLN A 16 3.16 11.69 -14.39
N ILE A 17 2.12 12.24 -13.76
CA ILE A 17 0.71 12.04 -14.13
C ILE A 17 0.46 12.40 -15.61
N ASP A 18 0.96 13.55 -16.07
CA ASP A 18 0.70 14.00 -17.44
C ASP A 18 1.32 13.08 -18.49
N SER A 19 2.54 12.59 -18.21
CA SER A 19 3.24 11.63 -19.06
C SER A 19 2.45 10.31 -19.16
N ILE A 20 1.89 9.84 -18.03
CA ILE A 20 1.06 8.62 -18.00
C ILE A 20 -0.19 8.80 -18.87
N ARG A 21 -0.95 9.89 -18.67
CA ARG A 21 -2.19 10.17 -19.42
C ARG A 21 -1.97 10.28 -20.93
N GLN A 22 -0.80 10.78 -21.33
CA GLN A 22 -0.42 10.92 -22.74
C GLN A 22 0.06 9.61 -23.37
N SER A 23 0.29 8.55 -22.59
CA SER A 23 0.79 7.28 -23.12
C SER A 23 -0.31 6.47 -23.84
N GLY A 24 0.08 5.82 -24.94
CA GLY A 24 -0.81 4.94 -25.69
C GLY A 24 -1.33 3.76 -24.85
N PHE A 25 -0.49 3.19 -23.97
CA PHE A 25 -0.93 2.09 -23.09
C PHE A 25 -1.99 2.53 -22.09
N TYR A 26 -1.85 3.72 -21.47
CA TYR A 26 -2.88 4.23 -20.56
C TYR A 26 -4.22 4.42 -21.28
N GLN A 27 -4.21 5.04 -22.46
CA GLN A 27 -5.42 5.25 -23.27
C GLN A 27 -6.08 3.92 -23.66
N LEU A 28 -5.28 2.91 -24.01
CA LEU A 28 -5.78 1.57 -24.32
C LEU A 28 -6.45 0.91 -23.10
N ILE A 29 -5.87 1.06 -21.91
CA ILE A 29 -6.44 0.52 -20.67
C ILE A 29 -7.71 1.28 -20.28
N GLU A 30 -7.73 2.60 -20.41
CA GLU A 30 -8.91 3.43 -20.16
C GLU A 30 -10.09 3.03 -21.06
N GLU A 31 -9.84 2.77 -22.35
CA GLU A 31 -10.86 2.30 -23.29
C GLU A 31 -11.35 0.88 -22.94
N LYS A 32 -10.42 -0.01 -22.54
CA LYS A 32 -10.72 -1.43 -22.30
C LYS A 32 -11.33 -1.72 -20.92
N TYR A 33 -11.02 -0.89 -19.93
CA TYR A 33 -11.39 -1.06 -18.53
C TYR A 33 -12.00 0.23 -17.95
N PRO A 34 -13.16 0.69 -18.44
CA PRO A 34 -13.74 1.98 -18.06
C PRO A 34 -14.07 2.09 -16.56
N GLN A 35 -14.22 0.98 -15.83
CA GLN A 35 -14.35 0.95 -14.37
C GLN A 35 -13.15 1.57 -13.62
N ILE A 36 -11.95 1.54 -14.20
CA ILE A 36 -10.77 2.19 -13.62
C ILE A 36 -10.95 3.71 -13.61
N THR A 37 -11.63 4.24 -14.62
CA THR A 37 -11.95 5.67 -14.72
C THR A 37 -13.07 6.06 -13.76
N GLU A 38 -14.02 5.17 -13.48
CA GLU A 38 -15.09 5.39 -12.49
C GLU A 38 -14.52 5.59 -11.08
N GLU A 39 -13.57 4.75 -10.65
CA GLU A 39 -12.89 4.90 -9.34
C GLU A 39 -12.09 6.20 -9.24
N ILE A 40 -11.44 6.63 -10.33
CA ILE A 40 -10.74 7.93 -10.39
C ILE A 40 -11.75 9.08 -10.26
N ASN A 41 -12.92 8.96 -10.90
CA ASN A 41 -13.98 9.97 -10.82
C ASN A 41 -14.63 10.03 -9.42
N GLU A 42 -14.71 8.91 -8.70
CA GLU A 42 -15.17 8.91 -7.30
C GLU A 42 -14.26 9.75 -6.40
N ILE A 43 -12.93 9.65 -6.54
CA ILE A 43 -11.97 10.51 -5.82
C ILE A 43 -12.16 11.98 -6.20
N GLN A 44 -12.45 12.27 -7.47
CA GLN A 44 -12.74 13.64 -7.90
C GLN A 44 -14.08 14.15 -7.34
N SER A 45 -15.02 13.28 -7.02
CA SER A 45 -16.33 13.64 -6.48
C SER A 45 -16.31 13.95 -4.97
N ASP A 46 -15.18 13.73 -4.31
CA ASP A 46 -14.99 14.07 -2.90
C ASP A 46 -15.25 15.56 -2.66
N LYS A 47 -16.03 15.87 -1.61
CA LYS A 47 -16.50 17.23 -1.35
C LYS A 47 -15.37 18.20 -1.00
N GLU A 48 -14.35 17.74 -0.28
CA GLU A 48 -13.20 18.55 0.10
C GLU A 48 -12.31 18.81 -1.11
N VAL A 49 -12.07 17.77 -1.92
CA VAL A 49 -11.34 17.91 -3.18
C VAL A 49 -12.04 18.90 -4.11
N GLN A 50 -13.36 18.81 -4.27
CA GLN A 50 -14.14 19.75 -5.08
C GLN A 50 -14.13 21.18 -4.55
N GLU A 51 -14.15 21.36 -3.22
CA GLU A 51 -14.02 22.66 -2.59
C GLU A 51 -12.66 23.30 -2.90
N VAL A 52 -11.57 22.53 -2.77
CA VAL A 52 -10.21 22.96 -3.12
C VAL A 52 -10.13 23.35 -4.59
N LEU A 53 -10.57 22.48 -5.50
CA LEU A 53 -10.51 22.72 -6.95
C LEU A 53 -11.28 24.00 -7.34
N LYS A 54 -12.49 24.20 -6.79
CA LYS A 54 -13.30 25.40 -7.04
C LYS A 54 -12.67 26.68 -6.51
N LEU A 55 -12.11 26.67 -5.31
CA LEU A 55 -11.55 27.86 -4.67
C LEU A 55 -10.20 28.25 -5.30
N THR A 56 -9.36 27.25 -5.59
CA THR A 56 -8.03 27.46 -6.16
C THR A 56 -8.06 27.70 -7.67
N GLY A 57 -9.13 27.27 -8.35
CA GLY A 57 -9.24 27.26 -9.80
C GLY A 57 -8.47 26.11 -10.46
N LEU A 58 -7.95 25.17 -9.66
CA LEU A 58 -7.27 23.98 -10.13
C LEU A 58 -8.25 22.98 -10.71
N LYS A 59 -7.76 22.21 -11.68
CA LYS A 59 -8.39 21.00 -12.20
C LYS A 59 -7.53 19.80 -11.84
N THR A 60 -8.16 18.63 -11.73
CA THR A 60 -7.47 17.35 -11.57
C THR A 60 -6.51 17.05 -12.72
N ASP A 61 -6.75 17.65 -13.88
CA ASP A 61 -5.89 17.54 -15.06
C ASP A 61 -4.68 18.47 -15.04
N ASP A 62 -4.62 19.42 -14.11
CA ASP A 62 -3.53 20.38 -14.05
C ASP A 62 -2.27 19.80 -13.39
N PHE A 63 -2.36 18.71 -12.62
CA PHE A 63 -1.19 18.09 -12.00
C PHE A 63 -0.31 17.40 -13.05
N GLU A 64 0.90 17.93 -13.27
CA GLU A 64 1.90 17.31 -14.16
C GLU A 64 2.61 16.16 -13.46
N SER A 65 3.05 16.40 -12.23
CA SER A 65 3.76 15.43 -11.43
C SER A 65 3.69 15.77 -9.94
N PHE A 66 3.97 14.77 -9.11
CA PHE A 66 4.30 15.00 -7.72
C PHE A 66 5.41 14.04 -7.28
N SER A 67 6.13 14.44 -6.24
CA SER A 67 7.12 13.60 -5.59
C SER A 67 7.09 13.79 -4.09
N LEU A 68 7.42 12.72 -3.38
CA LEU A 68 7.58 12.69 -1.94
C LEU A 68 8.96 12.11 -1.62
N THR A 69 9.78 12.88 -0.92
CA THR A 69 11.01 12.40 -0.30
C THR A 69 10.78 12.30 1.19
N VAL A 70 11.12 11.15 1.77
CA VAL A 70 11.11 10.92 3.22
C VAL A 70 12.47 10.39 3.63
N GLU A 71 13.15 11.11 4.51
CA GLU A 71 14.39 10.69 5.11
C GLU A 71 14.14 10.39 6.59
N GLY A 72 14.46 9.16 7.00
CA GLY A 72 14.40 8.73 8.37
C GLY A 72 15.76 8.81 9.04
N LEU A 73 15.86 9.58 10.12
CA LEU A 73 17.07 9.78 10.90
C LEU A 73 17.32 8.64 11.90
N ASP A 74 18.48 8.64 12.53
CA ASP A 74 18.87 7.60 13.47
C ASP A 74 17.87 7.47 14.64
N GLY A 75 17.42 6.24 14.91
CA GLY A 75 16.62 5.92 16.10
C GLY A 75 15.12 5.82 15.90
N ILE A 76 14.58 5.97 14.68
CA ILE A 76 13.13 5.78 14.41
C ILE A 76 12.65 4.38 14.83
N ALA A 77 13.48 3.33 14.74
CA ALA A 77 13.16 2.03 15.31
C ALA A 77 12.81 2.10 16.80
N LYS A 78 13.64 2.79 17.60
CA LYS A 78 13.42 2.95 19.05
C LYS A 78 12.13 3.72 19.34
N ILE A 79 11.79 4.67 18.48
CA ILE A 79 10.61 5.51 18.61
C ILE A 79 9.34 4.70 18.42
N LYS A 80 9.34 3.82 17.40
CA LYS A 80 8.22 2.92 17.15
C LYS A 80 8.09 1.84 18.22
N GLU A 81 9.21 1.38 18.80
CA GLU A 81 9.20 0.49 19.98
C GLU A 81 8.55 1.15 21.21
N LEU A 82 8.72 2.46 21.37
CA LEU A 82 8.06 3.26 22.41
C LEU A 82 6.56 3.53 22.11
N GLY A 83 6.03 3.05 20.98
CA GLY A 83 4.60 3.13 20.64
C GLY A 83 4.13 4.50 20.15
N ARG A 84 5.04 5.39 19.76
CA ARG A 84 4.71 6.72 19.21
C ARG A 84 5.07 6.84 17.72
N SER A 85 4.42 7.78 17.04
CA SER A 85 4.82 8.17 15.69
C SER A 85 6.12 8.97 15.72
N PRO A 86 6.96 8.88 14.69
CA PRO A 86 8.15 9.73 14.59
C PRO A 86 7.78 11.17 14.24
N ARG A 87 8.53 12.12 14.77
CA ARG A 87 8.32 13.56 14.61
C ARG A 87 9.02 14.10 13.39
N ILE A 88 8.38 15.02 12.68
CA ILE A 88 9.03 15.76 11.61
C ILE A 88 10.14 16.66 12.21
N GLY A 89 11.31 16.72 11.57
CA GLY A 89 12.49 17.46 12.02
C GLY A 89 13.52 16.57 12.70
N SER A 90 13.33 16.29 13.98
CA SER A 90 14.31 15.55 14.78
C SER A 90 14.45 14.08 14.40
N GLU A 91 13.47 13.50 13.72
CA GLU A 91 13.39 12.06 13.48
C GLU A 91 13.04 11.72 12.03
N LEU A 92 12.17 12.52 11.40
CA LEU A 92 11.80 12.39 9.99
C LEU A 92 11.95 13.72 9.27
N ASP A 93 12.62 13.67 8.13
CA ASP A 93 12.68 14.75 7.17
C ASP A 93 11.72 14.45 6.02
N ILE A 94 10.90 15.42 5.65
CA ILE A 94 9.94 15.28 4.56
C ILE A 94 10.09 16.43 3.55
N LEU A 95 9.87 16.09 2.29
CA LEU A 95 9.72 17.05 1.21
C LEU A 95 8.70 16.52 0.21
N PHE A 96 7.55 17.17 0.16
CA PHE A 96 6.56 17.00 -0.88
C PHE A 96 6.73 18.10 -1.94
N GLN A 97 6.64 17.71 -3.20
CA GLN A 97 6.64 18.63 -4.33
C GLN A 97 5.54 18.25 -5.31
N ALA A 98 4.81 19.23 -5.84
CA ALA A 98 3.87 19.04 -6.93
C ALA A 98 4.09 20.10 -8.00
N LYS A 99 4.12 19.67 -9.25
CA LYS A 99 4.19 20.54 -10.42
C LYS A 99 2.83 20.58 -11.10
N ILE A 100 2.33 21.79 -11.31
CA ILE A 100 0.96 22.03 -11.73
C ILE A 100 0.98 22.95 -12.96
N LYS A 101 0.25 22.59 -14.02
CA LYS A 101 0.11 23.37 -15.26
C LYS A 101 -0.47 24.75 -14.98
N GLY A 102 0.06 25.75 -15.65
CA GLY A 102 -0.40 27.12 -15.58
C GLY A 102 -0.08 27.83 -14.26
N GLY A 103 -0.81 28.90 -14.00
CA GLY A 103 -0.63 29.74 -12.81
C GLY A 103 -1.64 29.40 -11.72
N ILE A 104 -1.15 29.01 -10.54
CA ILE A 104 -1.98 28.88 -9.33
C ILE A 104 -2.27 30.28 -8.78
N ASN A 105 -3.51 30.51 -8.34
CA ASN A 105 -3.81 31.67 -7.51
C ASN A 105 -3.28 31.43 -6.09
N GLN A 106 -2.03 31.82 -5.86
CA GLN A 106 -1.32 31.65 -4.59
C GLN A 106 -2.12 32.21 -3.41
N ASP A 107 -2.68 33.41 -3.55
CA ASP A 107 -3.43 34.05 -2.47
C ASP A 107 -4.68 33.26 -2.08
N LYS A 108 -5.42 32.72 -3.04
CA LYS A 108 -6.60 31.89 -2.76
C LYS A 108 -6.25 30.56 -2.12
N LEU A 109 -5.20 29.89 -2.61
CA LEU A 109 -4.75 28.62 -2.03
C LEU A 109 -4.29 28.83 -0.58
N LEU A 110 -3.50 29.86 -0.32
CA LEU A 110 -3.03 30.19 1.02
C LEU A 110 -4.19 30.59 1.95
N ALA A 111 -5.14 31.39 1.46
CA ALA A 111 -6.33 31.75 2.22
C ALA A 111 -7.19 30.52 2.59
N PHE A 112 -7.32 29.56 1.67
CA PHE A 112 -8.00 28.30 1.94
C PHE A 112 -7.30 27.51 3.06
N MET A 113 -5.97 27.35 2.98
CA MET A 113 -5.22 26.61 4.01
C MET A 113 -5.28 27.31 5.38
N LEU A 114 -5.18 28.64 5.41
CA LEU A 114 -5.37 29.42 6.64
C LEU A 114 -6.78 29.27 7.22
N GLY A 115 -7.80 29.15 6.37
CA GLY A 115 -9.17 28.87 6.80
C GLY A 115 -9.32 27.50 7.46
N LYS A 116 -8.75 26.44 6.86
CA LYS A 116 -8.75 25.10 7.47
C LYS A 116 -7.99 25.07 8.80
N LEU A 117 -6.85 25.77 8.88
CA LEU A 117 -6.11 25.93 10.13
C LEU A 117 -6.93 26.69 11.19
N GLU A 118 -7.69 27.71 10.80
CA GLU A 118 -8.60 28.41 11.73
C GLU A 118 -9.71 27.50 12.24
N ASP A 119 -10.27 26.66 11.37
CA ASP A 119 -11.32 25.70 11.72
C ASP A 119 -10.82 24.61 12.70
N GLU A 120 -9.57 24.17 12.55
CA GLU A 120 -8.95 23.10 13.35
C GLU A 120 -8.28 23.61 14.64
N ASP A 121 -7.43 24.64 14.53
CA ASP A 121 -6.54 25.11 15.61
C ASP A 121 -6.88 26.53 16.10
N GLY A 122 -7.89 27.15 15.50
CA GLY A 122 -8.42 28.44 15.93
C GLY A 122 -7.71 29.66 15.33
N LYS A 123 -8.34 30.83 15.53
CA LYS A 123 -7.91 32.10 14.94
C LYS A 123 -6.49 32.53 15.34
N GLU A 124 -6.05 32.20 16.54
CA GLU A 124 -4.70 32.57 16.99
C GLU A 124 -3.62 31.81 16.20
N ALA A 125 -3.82 30.52 15.92
CA ALA A 125 -2.92 29.73 15.08
C ALA A 125 -2.88 30.28 13.65
N ARG A 126 -4.06 30.54 13.05
CA ARG A 126 -4.20 31.24 11.77
C ARG A 126 -3.41 32.54 11.72
N ASP A 127 -3.61 33.44 12.69
CA ASP A 127 -2.97 34.76 12.70
C ASP A 127 -1.44 34.66 12.87
N ARG A 128 -0.94 33.63 13.56
CA ARG A 128 0.51 33.35 13.66
C ARG A 128 1.07 32.92 12.31
N VAL A 129 0.44 31.95 11.63
CA VAL A 129 0.88 31.46 10.32
C VAL A 129 0.75 32.52 9.24
N GLU A 130 -0.35 33.29 9.22
CA GLU A 130 -0.55 34.35 8.24
C GLU A 130 0.55 35.43 8.31
N LYS A 131 1.05 35.74 9.52
CA LYS A 131 2.16 36.69 9.73
C LYS A 131 3.49 36.21 9.17
N THR A 132 3.68 34.91 8.92
CA THR A 132 4.90 34.37 8.32
C THR A 132 4.90 34.48 6.81
N LYS A 133 3.75 34.79 6.17
CA LYS A 133 3.63 34.89 4.71
C LYS A 133 4.62 35.92 4.15
N ARG A 134 5.45 35.51 3.20
CA ARG A 134 6.38 36.40 2.48
C ARG A 134 6.30 36.09 0.99
N THR A 135 6.47 37.10 0.15
CA THR A 135 6.57 36.91 -1.30
C THR A 135 7.88 37.53 -1.76
N ASN A 136 8.70 36.75 -2.46
CA ASN A 136 9.92 37.21 -3.11
C ASN A 136 9.87 36.82 -4.59
N GLU A 137 10.02 37.81 -5.47
CA GLU A 137 9.92 37.63 -6.93
C GLU A 137 8.66 36.85 -7.34
N ASN A 138 8.83 35.60 -7.80
CA ASN A 138 7.77 34.71 -8.26
C ASN A 138 7.38 33.64 -7.23
N THR A 139 7.95 33.67 -6.03
CA THR A 139 7.77 32.64 -5.00
C THR A 139 7.12 33.23 -3.76
N THR A 140 6.02 32.62 -3.32
CA THR A 140 5.35 32.95 -2.06
C THR A 140 5.59 31.84 -1.04
N TYR A 141 5.97 32.23 0.15
CA TYR A 141 6.34 31.39 1.29
C TYR A 141 5.33 31.56 2.41
N MET A 142 5.09 30.49 3.15
CA MET A 142 4.34 30.51 4.41
C MET A 142 4.95 29.46 5.33
N THR A 143 5.43 29.90 6.49
CA THR A 143 5.93 29.01 7.53
C THR A 143 4.81 28.66 8.48
N ILE A 144 4.63 27.38 8.78
CA ILE A 144 3.81 26.87 9.88
C ILE A 144 4.77 26.64 11.05
N PRO A 145 4.78 27.53 12.07
CA PRO A 145 5.70 27.41 13.19
C PRO A 145 5.44 26.14 13.99
N VAL A 146 6.47 25.54 14.59
CA VAL A 146 6.32 24.36 15.44
C VAL A 146 5.34 24.58 16.60
N GLU A 147 5.21 25.81 17.09
CA GLU A 147 4.32 26.16 18.20
C GLU A 147 2.83 26.10 17.86
N VAL A 148 2.46 26.05 16.58
CA VAL A 148 1.06 25.85 16.16
C VAL A 148 0.78 24.40 15.76
N MET A 149 1.79 23.52 15.81
CA MET A 149 1.66 22.10 15.50
C MET A 149 1.63 21.27 16.78
N ASP A 150 1.08 20.06 16.71
CA ASP A 150 1.21 19.08 17.79
C ASP A 150 2.69 18.76 18.03
N GLU A 151 3.17 18.98 19.26
CA GLU A 151 4.55 18.68 19.70
C GLU A 151 4.92 17.20 19.52
N GLN A 152 3.93 16.31 19.43
CA GLN A 152 4.10 14.89 19.10
C GLN A 152 4.21 14.62 17.60
N ALA A 153 3.78 15.55 16.75
CA ALA A 153 3.79 15.42 15.29
C ALA A 153 5.03 16.07 14.67
N SER A 154 5.44 17.25 15.16
CA SER A 154 6.61 17.97 14.65
C SER A 154 7.50 18.52 15.76
N SER A 155 8.79 18.64 15.43
CA SER A 155 9.82 19.27 16.24
C SER A 155 10.57 20.37 15.49
N SER A 156 10.08 20.71 14.29
CA SER A 156 10.61 21.75 13.42
C SER A 156 9.47 22.48 12.75
N ASP A 157 9.73 23.69 12.28
CA ASP A 157 8.81 24.43 11.44
C ASP A 157 8.59 23.68 10.12
N LEU A 158 7.43 23.87 9.51
CA LEU A 158 7.17 23.48 8.13
C LEU A 158 7.15 24.72 7.24
N LEU A 159 7.82 24.64 6.10
CA LEU A 159 7.80 25.66 5.07
C LEU A 159 6.93 25.18 3.91
N LEU A 160 5.95 26.00 3.56
CA LEU A 160 5.25 25.93 2.30
C LEU A 160 5.85 26.98 1.36
N ALA A 161 6.21 26.58 0.14
CA ALA A 161 6.57 27.49 -0.93
C ALA A 161 5.74 27.21 -2.17
N ILE A 162 5.26 28.29 -2.81
CA ILE A 162 4.60 28.23 -4.11
C ILE A 162 5.39 29.09 -5.08
N ARG A 163 6.12 28.47 -6.00
CA ARG A 163 6.88 29.15 -7.07
C ARG A 163 6.03 29.20 -8.33
N LYS A 164 5.87 30.39 -8.92
CA LYS A 164 5.12 30.58 -10.16
C LYS A 164 6.08 30.78 -11.33
N GLU A 165 6.05 29.86 -12.26
CA GLU A 165 6.77 29.96 -13.52
C GLU A 165 5.82 30.36 -14.67
N LYS A 166 6.39 30.60 -15.85
CA LYS A 166 5.62 31.09 -17.00
C LYS A 166 4.45 30.18 -17.38
N ASN A 167 4.66 28.87 -17.32
CA ASN A 167 3.73 27.85 -17.82
C ASN A 167 3.30 26.83 -16.76
N TYR A 168 3.85 26.91 -15.55
CA TYR A 168 3.54 25.99 -14.47
C TYR A 168 3.75 26.68 -13.12
N SER A 169 3.24 26.08 -12.06
CA SER A 169 3.52 26.45 -10.68
C SER A 169 4.03 25.23 -9.95
N GLU A 170 4.93 25.44 -9.00
CA GLU A 170 5.45 24.40 -8.12
C GLU A 170 5.01 24.67 -6.69
N LEU A 171 4.40 23.66 -6.08
CA LEU A 171 4.05 23.61 -4.67
C LEU A 171 5.07 22.75 -3.96
N MET A 172 5.69 23.27 -2.91
CA MET A 172 6.67 22.56 -2.09
C MET A 172 6.27 22.65 -0.62
N VAL A 173 6.31 21.53 0.09
CA VAL A 173 6.02 21.45 1.53
C VAL A 173 7.05 20.57 2.20
N GLY A 174 7.67 21.04 3.26
CA GLY A 174 8.63 20.25 4.02
C GLY A 174 9.35 21.08 5.07
N ILE A 175 10.45 20.55 5.58
CA ILE A 175 11.32 21.32 6.48
C ILE A 175 11.97 22.48 5.69
N PRO A 176 12.13 23.68 6.28
CA PRO A 176 12.68 24.86 5.61
C PRO A 176 13.93 24.59 4.75
N ASP A 177 14.92 23.89 5.29
CA ASP A 177 16.17 23.60 4.57
C ASP A 177 15.94 22.77 3.30
N ASN A 178 15.05 21.77 3.36
CA ASN A 178 14.74 20.90 2.23
C ASN A 178 13.96 21.65 1.14
N VAL A 179 13.02 22.51 1.54
CA VAL A 179 12.26 23.36 0.61
C VAL A 179 13.18 24.40 -0.05
N ASN A 180 14.08 25.01 0.70
CA ASN A 180 15.05 25.96 0.16
C ASN A 180 16.01 25.31 -0.83
N ARG A 181 16.53 24.11 -0.53
CA ARG A 181 17.33 23.31 -1.48
C ARG A 181 16.54 22.98 -2.76
N ALA A 182 15.30 22.55 -2.62
CA ALA A 182 14.43 22.26 -3.77
C ALA A 182 14.20 23.50 -4.64
N LEU A 183 14.03 24.68 -4.04
CA LEU A 183 13.93 25.94 -4.76
C LEU A 183 15.23 26.31 -5.50
N MET A 184 16.40 25.93 -4.99
CA MET A 184 17.68 26.08 -5.70
C MET A 184 17.88 25.06 -6.83
N GLY A 185 16.94 24.13 -7.02
CA GLY A 185 17.03 23.05 -8.01
C GLY A 185 17.83 21.85 -7.52
N GLU A 186 18.19 21.79 -6.23
CA GLU A 186 18.81 20.62 -5.64
C GLU A 186 17.71 19.58 -5.34
N PHE A 187 17.66 18.52 -6.17
CA PHE A 187 16.63 17.49 -6.06
C PHE A 187 17.08 16.33 -5.16
N GLY A 188 16.24 15.98 -4.19
CA GLY A 188 16.51 14.91 -3.21
C GLY A 188 16.62 13.47 -3.74
N HIS A 189 16.59 13.24 -5.05
CA HIS A 189 16.76 11.91 -5.65
C HIS A 189 18.15 11.68 -6.27
N GLU A 190 18.94 12.73 -6.50
CA GLU A 190 20.27 12.62 -7.15
C GLU A 190 21.23 11.73 -6.34
N SER A 191 20.99 11.60 -5.04
CA SER A 191 21.74 10.73 -4.14
C SER A 191 21.44 9.23 -4.32
N LEU A 192 20.35 8.86 -5.00
CA LEU A 192 19.94 7.47 -5.20
C LEU A 192 20.53 6.91 -6.51
N VAL A 193 21.63 6.16 -6.38
CA VAL A 193 22.36 5.53 -7.49
C VAL A 193 21.45 4.64 -8.34
N SER A 194 20.54 3.91 -7.70
CA SER A 194 19.57 3.04 -8.35
C SER A 194 18.67 3.80 -9.33
N LEU A 195 18.18 4.98 -8.96
CA LEU A 195 17.35 5.81 -9.84
C LEU A 195 18.14 6.38 -11.01
N ASN A 196 19.37 6.82 -10.74
CA ASN A 196 20.25 7.37 -11.77
C ASN A 196 20.69 6.30 -12.80
N ALA A 197 20.69 5.02 -12.41
CA ALA A 197 21.04 3.91 -13.28
C ALA A 197 19.85 3.37 -14.11
N MET A 198 18.62 3.69 -13.72
CA MET A 198 17.38 3.29 -14.41
C MET A 198 17.04 4.22 -15.59
N SER A 199 16.06 3.82 -16.40
CA SER A 199 15.58 4.67 -17.51
C SER A 199 15.05 6.02 -17.00
N ASP A 200 15.32 7.07 -17.77
CA ASP A 200 14.77 8.43 -17.60
C ASP A 200 13.30 8.55 -18.01
N LYS A 201 12.79 7.63 -18.84
CA LYS A 201 11.38 7.54 -19.27
C LYS A 201 10.45 6.94 -18.21
N ARG A 202 10.87 6.92 -16.96
CA ARG A 202 10.09 6.43 -15.82
C ARG A 202 8.97 7.41 -15.49
N GLN A 203 7.79 6.88 -15.26
CA GLN A 203 6.61 7.69 -14.97
C GLN A 203 6.09 7.46 -13.55
N VAL A 204 6.21 6.25 -13.02
CA VAL A 204 6.07 6.00 -11.59
C VAL A 204 7.40 5.49 -11.09
N THR A 205 7.86 6.00 -9.96
CA THR A 205 9.16 5.63 -9.40
C THR A 205 9.08 5.55 -7.90
N PHE A 206 9.65 4.49 -7.35
CA PHE A 206 9.89 4.32 -5.92
C PHE A 206 11.34 3.88 -5.75
N ALA A 207 12.08 4.52 -4.86
CA ALA A 207 13.37 4.01 -4.43
C ALA A 207 13.60 4.23 -2.95
N VAL A 208 14.41 3.33 -2.39
CA VAL A 208 14.77 3.36 -0.98
C VAL A 208 16.22 2.91 -0.83
N ASN A 209 16.99 3.62 -0.01
CA ASN A 209 18.27 3.09 0.43
C ASN A 209 18.03 1.98 1.49
N VAL A 210 19.03 1.13 1.67
CA VAL A 210 18.99 0.02 2.62
C VAL A 210 20.17 0.18 3.55
N ASP A 211 19.89 0.38 4.84
CA ASP A 211 20.92 0.39 5.86
C ASP A 211 21.60 -0.98 5.90
N PRO A 212 22.93 -1.04 5.77
CA PRO A 212 23.68 -2.29 5.82
C PRO A 212 23.47 -3.08 7.12
N ALA A 213 23.17 -2.40 8.23
CA ALA A 213 22.86 -3.03 9.51
C ALA A 213 21.62 -3.94 9.44
N LEU A 214 20.72 -3.74 8.47
CA LEU A 214 19.62 -4.64 8.19
C LEU A 214 20.11 -6.07 7.95
N TRP A 215 21.21 -6.22 7.21
CA TRP A 215 21.72 -7.53 6.78
C TRP A 215 22.52 -8.27 7.84
N GLU A 216 22.87 -7.60 8.94
CA GLU A 216 23.56 -8.21 10.08
C GLU A 216 22.59 -8.80 11.11
N ARG A 217 21.27 -8.66 10.90
CA ARG A 217 20.27 -9.21 11.81
C ARG A 217 20.19 -10.74 11.71
N PRO A 218 19.89 -11.45 12.83
CA PRO A 218 19.83 -12.91 12.84
C PRO A 218 18.86 -13.52 11.82
N GLU A 219 17.79 -12.82 11.44
CA GLU A 219 16.82 -13.33 10.45
C GLU A 219 17.42 -13.45 9.05
N PHE A 220 18.46 -12.67 8.74
CA PHE A 220 19.20 -12.70 7.47
C PHE A 220 20.51 -13.48 7.56
N ALA A 221 20.81 -14.07 8.74
CA ALA A 221 21.99 -14.91 8.89
C ALA A 221 21.86 -16.17 8.02
N ALA A 222 22.87 -16.41 7.17
CA ALA A 222 22.88 -17.58 6.30
C ALA A 222 22.87 -18.87 7.14
N ASN A 223 21.97 -19.81 6.82
CA ASN A 223 22.13 -21.17 7.30
C ASN A 223 23.33 -21.79 6.57
N GLN A 224 24.48 -21.84 7.23
CA GLN A 224 25.76 -22.28 6.65
C GLN A 224 25.76 -23.73 6.13
N GLN A 225 24.70 -24.52 6.42
CA GLN A 225 24.59 -25.90 5.98
C GLN A 225 24.22 -26.06 4.49
N ASN A 226 23.83 -24.99 3.79
CA ASN A 226 23.55 -25.07 2.35
C ASN A 226 24.44 -24.09 1.55
N PRO A 227 25.46 -24.61 0.82
CA PRO A 227 26.40 -23.81 0.05
C PRO A 227 25.76 -22.90 -1.00
N LEU A 228 24.60 -23.29 -1.56
CA LEU A 228 23.85 -22.48 -2.53
C LEU A 228 23.33 -21.16 -1.92
N PHE A 229 23.00 -21.17 -0.62
CA PHE A 229 22.50 -19.97 0.07
C PHE A 229 23.60 -19.15 0.72
N ALA A 230 24.78 -19.73 0.98
CA ALA A 230 25.92 -19.01 1.54
C ALA A 230 26.46 -17.94 0.58
N GLY A 231 26.54 -18.25 -0.72
CA GLY A 231 26.92 -17.27 -1.75
C GLY A 231 25.91 -16.12 -1.90
N LEU A 232 24.61 -16.46 -1.88
CA LEU A 232 23.52 -15.49 -1.94
C LEU A 232 23.50 -14.56 -0.73
N ALA A 233 23.74 -15.08 0.48
CA ALA A 233 23.73 -14.26 1.70
C ALA A 233 24.79 -13.14 1.66
N ASN A 234 25.98 -13.43 1.13
CA ASN A 234 27.02 -12.42 0.95
C ASN A 234 26.63 -11.36 -0.11
N SER A 235 25.97 -11.77 -1.19
CA SER A 235 25.46 -10.86 -2.22
C SER A 235 24.32 -9.97 -1.70
N VAL A 236 23.42 -10.52 -0.88
CA VAL A 236 22.33 -9.78 -0.23
C VAL A 236 22.85 -8.74 0.76
N LYS A 237 23.89 -9.06 1.54
CA LYS A 237 24.64 -8.10 2.38
C LYS A 237 25.27 -6.95 1.58
N GLY A 238 25.38 -7.10 0.27
CA GLY A 238 25.87 -6.08 -0.64
C GLY A 238 24.84 -5.02 -1.01
N ILE A 239 23.54 -5.26 -0.81
CA ILE A 239 22.46 -4.36 -1.25
C ILE A 239 22.52 -3.04 -0.47
N LYS A 240 22.48 -1.93 -1.21
CA LYS A 240 22.50 -0.56 -0.69
C LYS A 240 21.27 0.24 -1.07
N GLU A 241 20.67 -0.05 -2.21
CA GLU A 241 19.44 0.61 -2.63
C GLU A 241 18.58 -0.34 -3.45
N LEU A 242 17.27 -0.10 -3.40
CA LEU A 242 16.27 -0.74 -4.24
C LEU A 242 15.47 0.35 -4.93
N GLY A 243 15.43 0.31 -6.26
CA GLY A 243 14.59 1.13 -7.10
C GLY A 243 13.58 0.28 -7.87
N VAL A 244 12.38 0.82 -8.04
CA VAL A 244 11.31 0.27 -8.87
C VAL A 244 10.77 1.40 -9.72
N SER A 245 10.65 1.18 -11.02
CA SER A 245 10.06 2.12 -11.95
C SER A 245 9.03 1.45 -12.86
N ILE A 246 8.02 2.23 -13.23
CA ILE A 246 6.99 1.85 -14.20
C ILE A 246 6.97 2.90 -15.31
N SER A 247 6.93 2.43 -16.55
CA SER A 247 6.84 3.23 -17.76
C SER A 247 5.66 2.75 -18.60
N PHE A 248 4.68 3.59 -18.81
CA PHE A 248 3.57 3.39 -19.74
C PHE A 248 4.07 3.75 -21.14
N LEU A 249 4.36 2.73 -21.93
CA LEU A 249 4.85 2.87 -23.29
C LEU A 249 3.64 2.96 -24.26
N GLU A 250 3.90 3.01 -25.56
CA GLU A 250 2.82 3.09 -26.55
C GLU A 250 1.89 1.87 -26.56
N LYS A 251 2.44 0.67 -26.32
CA LYS A 251 1.71 -0.59 -26.46
C LYS A 251 1.90 -1.56 -25.30
N SER A 252 2.64 -1.15 -24.28
CA SER A 252 3.05 -2.01 -23.18
C SER A 252 3.36 -1.21 -21.92
N LEU A 253 3.42 -1.91 -20.79
CA LEU A 253 3.92 -1.38 -19.54
C LEU A 253 5.33 -1.94 -19.29
N GLY A 254 6.31 -1.06 -19.19
CA GLY A 254 7.66 -1.42 -18.75
C GLY A 254 7.73 -1.39 -17.22
N LEU A 255 8.08 -2.51 -16.61
CA LEU A 255 8.48 -2.60 -15.20
C LEU A 255 10.00 -2.77 -15.15
N GLU A 256 10.68 -1.95 -14.36
CA GLU A 256 12.11 -2.07 -14.11
C GLU A 256 12.37 -2.04 -12.60
N ILE A 257 13.12 -3.05 -12.13
CA ILE A 257 13.64 -3.11 -10.77
C ILE A 257 15.15 -2.97 -10.87
N CYS A 258 15.72 -2.06 -10.07
CA CYS A 258 17.15 -1.88 -9.94
C CYS A 258 17.60 -2.15 -8.49
N VAL A 259 18.58 -3.01 -8.31
CA VAL A 259 19.24 -3.25 -7.02
C VAL A 259 20.67 -2.73 -7.12
N SER A 260 20.96 -1.64 -6.41
CA SER A 260 22.32 -1.09 -6.33
C SER A 260 23.06 -1.75 -5.16
N CYS A 261 24.28 -2.21 -5.44
CA CYS A 261 25.12 -2.92 -4.49
C CYS A 261 26.38 -2.12 -4.13
N LYS A 262 27.04 -2.50 -3.04
CA LYS A 262 28.32 -1.94 -2.61
C LYS A 262 29.45 -2.20 -3.63
N ASP A 263 29.42 -3.37 -4.27
CA ASP A 263 30.43 -3.87 -5.19
C ASP A 263 29.81 -4.73 -6.32
N ALA A 264 30.58 -4.91 -7.40
CA ALA A 264 30.16 -5.66 -8.58
C ALA A 264 30.00 -7.17 -8.32
N GLN A 265 30.73 -7.73 -7.36
CA GLN A 265 30.64 -9.15 -7.03
C GLN A 265 29.29 -9.48 -6.38
N SER A 266 28.82 -8.61 -5.49
CA SER A 266 27.50 -8.69 -4.87
C SER A 266 26.41 -8.62 -5.94
N ALA A 267 26.50 -7.65 -6.85
CA ALA A 267 25.58 -7.51 -7.98
C ALA A 267 25.56 -8.77 -8.87
N LEU A 268 26.73 -9.29 -9.26
CA LEU A 268 26.84 -10.50 -10.08
C LEU A 268 26.20 -11.72 -9.40
N GLY A 269 26.40 -11.88 -8.09
CA GLY A 269 25.79 -12.97 -7.34
C GLY A 269 24.26 -12.88 -7.28
N LEU A 270 23.71 -11.67 -7.01
CA LEU A 270 22.26 -11.45 -7.04
C LEU A 270 21.67 -11.69 -8.43
N TRP A 271 22.34 -11.20 -9.48
CA TRP A 271 21.93 -11.43 -10.86
C TRP A 271 21.91 -12.92 -11.22
N THR A 272 22.92 -13.68 -10.79
CA THR A 272 22.99 -15.13 -11.02
C THR A 272 21.79 -15.85 -10.40
N VAL A 273 21.36 -15.43 -9.21
CA VAL A 273 20.16 -15.96 -8.56
C VAL A 273 18.89 -15.56 -9.30
N ALA A 274 18.78 -14.31 -9.75
CA ALA A 274 17.64 -13.87 -10.54
C ALA A 274 17.51 -14.66 -11.86
N GLN A 275 18.62 -14.86 -12.57
CA GLN A 275 18.67 -15.68 -13.79
C GLN A 275 18.33 -17.15 -13.52
N GLY A 276 18.93 -17.75 -12.48
CA GLY A 276 18.65 -19.13 -12.10
C GLY A 276 17.18 -19.35 -11.71
N GLY A 277 16.61 -18.42 -10.93
CA GLY A 277 15.19 -18.45 -10.56
C GLY A 277 14.25 -18.34 -11.76
N LEU A 278 14.56 -17.45 -12.71
CA LEU A 278 13.82 -17.33 -13.97
C LEU A 278 13.87 -18.63 -14.77
N GLY A 279 15.05 -19.24 -14.93
CA GLY A 279 15.21 -20.51 -15.62
C GLY A 279 14.44 -21.64 -14.95
N MET A 280 14.49 -21.74 -13.62
CA MET A 280 13.72 -22.73 -12.87
C MET A 280 12.21 -22.54 -12.99
N ALA A 281 11.73 -21.30 -12.99
CA ALA A 281 10.32 -20.99 -13.21
C ALA A 281 9.85 -21.41 -14.61
N GLN A 282 10.65 -21.11 -15.65
CA GLN A 282 10.39 -21.53 -17.02
C GLN A 282 10.36 -23.07 -17.16
N LEU A 283 11.32 -23.76 -16.51
CA LEU A 283 11.40 -25.23 -16.51
C LEU A 283 10.23 -25.88 -15.76
N ALA A 284 9.87 -25.38 -14.57
CA ALA A 284 8.77 -25.93 -13.78
C ALA A 284 7.44 -25.86 -14.55
N MET A 285 7.21 -24.78 -15.28
CA MET A 285 6.01 -24.63 -16.11
C MET A 285 6.02 -25.57 -17.31
N ALA A 286 7.17 -25.74 -17.97
CA ALA A 286 7.32 -26.70 -19.07
C ALA A 286 7.05 -28.15 -18.63
N GLN A 287 7.36 -28.52 -17.38
CA GLN A 287 7.13 -29.86 -16.84
C GLN A 287 5.66 -30.15 -16.49
N GLN A 288 4.83 -29.14 -16.25
CA GLN A 288 3.41 -29.32 -15.94
C GLN A 288 2.52 -29.52 -17.19
N GLY A 289 3.10 -29.63 -18.39
CA GLY A 289 2.36 -29.81 -19.64
C GLY A 289 1.58 -28.58 -20.10
N GLY A 290 1.70 -27.45 -19.39
CA GLY A 290 1.17 -26.15 -19.78
C GLY A 290 2.20 -25.30 -20.53
N GLN A 291 1.73 -24.37 -21.37
CA GLN A 291 2.60 -23.38 -21.99
C GLN A 291 2.95 -22.30 -20.95
N ALA A 292 4.24 -22.02 -20.75
CA ALA A 292 4.67 -20.95 -19.87
C ALA A 292 4.03 -19.61 -20.30
N PRO A 293 3.51 -18.79 -19.36
CA PRO A 293 2.94 -17.49 -19.69
C PRO A 293 3.91 -16.68 -20.55
N PRO A 294 3.47 -16.08 -21.67
CA PRO A 294 4.36 -15.35 -22.59
C PRO A 294 5.19 -14.27 -21.91
N ILE A 295 4.68 -13.70 -20.81
CA ILE A 295 5.37 -12.67 -20.01
C ILE A 295 6.72 -13.14 -19.47
N LEU A 296 6.90 -14.43 -19.16
CA LEU A 296 8.17 -14.97 -18.67
C LEU A 296 9.28 -14.88 -19.72
N ASN A 297 8.94 -14.88 -21.00
CA ASN A 297 9.91 -14.73 -22.09
C ASN A 297 10.31 -13.26 -22.30
N ARG A 298 9.58 -12.31 -21.70
CA ARG A 298 9.89 -10.88 -21.72
C ARG A 298 10.62 -10.41 -20.47
N VAL A 299 10.86 -11.29 -19.49
CA VAL A 299 11.72 -11.00 -18.34
C VAL A 299 13.17 -10.97 -18.81
N LYS A 300 13.83 -9.82 -18.67
CA LYS A 300 15.26 -9.64 -18.93
C LYS A 300 15.93 -9.29 -17.61
N THR A 301 17.03 -9.95 -17.28
CA THR A 301 17.85 -9.51 -16.14
C THR A 301 19.29 -9.30 -16.56
N GLN A 302 19.93 -8.30 -15.99
CA GLN A 302 21.31 -7.92 -16.30
C GLN A 302 22.03 -7.42 -15.05
N ALA A 303 23.34 -7.63 -14.99
CA ALA A 303 24.22 -6.95 -14.05
C ALA A 303 25.12 -6.00 -14.84
N VAL A 304 25.18 -4.73 -14.42
CA VAL A 304 26.06 -3.71 -14.99
C VAL A 304 26.71 -2.96 -13.83
N ASP A 305 28.04 -2.98 -13.78
CA ASP A 305 28.83 -2.46 -12.67
C ASP A 305 28.35 -2.99 -11.31
N LYS A 306 27.76 -2.12 -10.48
CA LYS A 306 27.24 -2.44 -9.16
C LYS A 306 25.72 -2.63 -9.13
N ASN A 307 25.06 -2.57 -10.29
CA ASN A 307 23.61 -2.56 -10.39
C ASN A 307 23.10 -3.87 -11.01
N VAL A 308 22.04 -4.40 -10.43
CA VAL A 308 21.28 -5.53 -10.99
C VAL A 308 19.94 -5.00 -11.46
N PHE A 309 19.57 -5.32 -12.69
CA PHE A 309 18.29 -4.93 -13.25
C PHE A 309 17.45 -6.17 -13.54
N VAL A 310 16.16 -6.08 -13.22
CA VAL A 310 15.12 -6.99 -13.71
C VAL A 310 14.11 -6.13 -14.46
N ARG A 311 13.92 -6.41 -15.74
CA ARG A 311 13.00 -5.68 -16.61
C ARG A 311 11.96 -6.62 -17.16
N VAL A 312 10.71 -6.18 -17.16
CA VAL A 312 9.58 -6.90 -17.73
C VAL A 312 8.79 -5.94 -18.59
N GLU A 313 8.42 -6.40 -19.77
CA GLU A 313 7.44 -5.74 -20.60
C GLU A 313 6.12 -6.49 -20.49
N VAL A 314 5.13 -5.84 -19.88
CA VAL A 314 3.77 -6.34 -19.71
C VAL A 314 2.92 -5.85 -20.88
N LEU A 315 2.31 -6.78 -21.59
CA LEU A 315 1.36 -6.48 -22.67
C LEU A 315 -0.07 -6.45 -22.12
N PRO A 316 -1.01 -5.78 -22.81
CA PRO A 316 -2.42 -5.80 -22.41
C PRO A 316 -2.98 -7.23 -22.28
N SER A 317 -2.56 -8.15 -23.15
CA SER A 317 -2.97 -9.56 -23.11
C SER A 317 -2.46 -10.31 -21.87
N ASP A 318 -1.37 -9.85 -21.26
CA ASP A 318 -0.89 -10.44 -20.00
C ASP A 318 -1.79 -10.03 -18.86
N LEU A 319 -2.25 -8.77 -18.85
CA LEU A 319 -3.24 -8.28 -17.88
C LEU A 319 -4.54 -9.07 -18.00
N ASP A 320 -4.97 -9.39 -19.21
CA ASP A 320 -6.14 -10.25 -19.43
C ASP A 320 -5.95 -11.64 -18.83
N GLN A 321 -4.78 -12.27 -19.02
CA GLN A 321 -4.47 -13.57 -18.43
C GLN A 321 -4.40 -13.52 -16.90
N PHE A 322 -3.85 -12.44 -16.34
CA PHE A 322 -3.85 -12.23 -14.90
C PHE A 322 -5.26 -11.99 -14.38
N ALA A 323 -6.06 -11.18 -15.09
CA ALA A 323 -7.46 -10.95 -14.79
C ALA A 323 -8.25 -12.26 -14.84
N GLU A 324 -8.03 -13.15 -15.82
CA GLU A 324 -8.68 -14.47 -15.90
C GLU A 324 -8.22 -15.46 -14.81
N GLN A 325 -7.02 -15.29 -14.27
CA GLN A 325 -6.48 -16.11 -13.18
C GLN A 325 -6.84 -15.59 -11.79
N ILE A 326 -7.14 -14.29 -11.68
CA ILE A 326 -7.46 -13.59 -10.42
C ILE A 326 -8.97 -13.34 -10.29
N LEU A 327 -9.68 -13.12 -11.40
CA LEU A 327 -11.14 -13.07 -11.51
C LEU A 327 -11.68 -14.44 -11.95
N PRO A 328 -12.83 -14.89 -11.45
CA PRO A 328 -13.44 -16.12 -11.94
C PRO A 328 -13.78 -16.00 -13.44
N PRO A 329 -13.78 -17.11 -14.21
CA PRO A 329 -14.15 -17.06 -15.62
C PRO A 329 -15.58 -16.52 -15.75
N SER A 330 -15.71 -15.33 -16.32
CA SER A 330 -17.00 -14.79 -16.74
C SER A 330 -17.53 -15.68 -17.85
N SER A 331 -18.62 -16.38 -17.57
CA SER A 331 -19.38 -17.12 -18.57
C SER A 331 -19.76 -16.19 -19.71
N ASN A 332 -19.33 -16.53 -20.93
CA ASN A 332 -19.92 -16.01 -22.16
C ASN A 332 -21.44 -16.28 -22.14
N SER A 333 -22.24 -15.27 -21.83
CA SER A 333 -23.63 -15.14 -22.29
C SER A 333 -24.05 -13.66 -22.23
N PRO A 334 -24.85 -13.20 -23.19
CA PRO A 334 -25.12 -11.79 -23.41
C PRO A 334 -25.89 -11.18 -22.23
N LEU A 335 -25.25 -10.19 -21.62
CA LEU A 335 -25.81 -9.02 -20.91
C LEU A 335 -27.31 -9.14 -20.54
N GLU A 336 -27.61 -9.95 -19.53
CA GLU A 336 -28.71 -9.66 -18.61
C GLU A 336 -28.08 -9.03 -17.36
N GLU A 337 -28.52 -7.79 -17.08
CA GLU A 337 -28.24 -6.93 -15.93
C GLU A 337 -27.58 -7.63 -14.73
N ALA A 338 -26.25 -7.59 -14.67
CA ALA A 338 -25.50 -8.05 -13.51
C ALA A 338 -25.70 -7.06 -12.35
N LYS A 339 -26.37 -7.53 -11.28
CA LYS A 339 -26.36 -6.90 -9.97
C LYS A 339 -24.90 -6.76 -9.50
N SER A 340 -24.56 -5.58 -8.99
CA SER A 340 -23.21 -5.24 -8.48
C SER A 340 -22.65 -6.30 -7.52
N ASP A 341 -21.35 -6.58 -7.56
CA ASP A 341 -20.66 -7.47 -6.61
C ASP A 341 -20.25 -6.71 -5.31
N ASP A 342 -21.16 -5.96 -4.69
CA ASP A 342 -20.90 -5.29 -3.40
C ASP A 342 -21.18 -6.26 -2.23
N PRO A 343 -20.18 -6.64 -1.40
CA PRO A 343 -20.36 -7.51 -0.24
C PRO A 343 -21.44 -7.03 0.74
N LYS A 344 -21.73 -5.72 0.77
CA LYS A 344 -22.77 -5.15 1.63
C LYS A 344 -24.18 -5.57 1.23
N GLN A 345 -24.39 -6.10 0.03
CA GLN A 345 -25.70 -6.64 -0.39
C GLN A 345 -26.14 -7.84 0.45
N LEU A 346 -25.21 -8.51 1.14
CA LEU A 346 -25.57 -9.58 2.06
C LEU A 346 -26.27 -9.06 3.32
N ILE A 347 -26.18 -7.76 3.65
CA ILE A 347 -26.78 -7.22 4.87
C ILE A 347 -28.31 -7.33 4.80
N GLY A 348 -28.87 -8.06 5.76
CA GLY A 348 -30.30 -8.38 5.84
C GLY A 348 -30.66 -9.74 5.25
N GLU A 349 -29.77 -10.35 4.46
CA GLU A 349 -29.97 -11.66 3.85
C GLU A 349 -29.58 -12.81 4.80
N SER A 350 -30.09 -14.00 4.49
CA SER A 350 -29.65 -15.22 5.17
C SER A 350 -28.18 -15.50 4.84
N ALA A 351 -27.38 -15.77 5.87
CA ALA A 351 -25.98 -16.09 5.69
C ALA A 351 -25.82 -17.34 4.81
N PRO A 352 -25.02 -17.27 3.72
CA PRO A 352 -24.75 -18.41 2.85
C PRO A 352 -24.30 -19.64 3.66
N PRO A 353 -24.92 -20.81 3.49
CA PRO A 353 -24.58 -21.98 4.27
C PRO A 353 -23.20 -22.50 3.87
N PHE A 354 -22.40 -22.88 4.86
CA PHE A 354 -21.10 -23.53 4.61
C PHE A 354 -20.74 -24.58 5.66
N GLU A 355 -19.87 -25.49 5.24
CA GLU A 355 -19.17 -26.45 6.08
C GLU A 355 -17.68 -26.41 5.72
N ALA A 356 -16.82 -26.21 6.71
CA ALA A 356 -15.37 -26.12 6.52
C ALA A 356 -14.63 -26.98 7.53
N SER A 357 -13.49 -27.54 7.10
CA SER A 357 -12.58 -28.23 8.03
C SER A 357 -11.82 -27.22 8.88
N LEU A 358 -11.76 -27.45 10.19
CA LEU A 358 -10.93 -26.68 11.10
C LEU A 358 -9.48 -27.18 11.09
N LEU A 359 -8.56 -26.34 11.58
CA LEU A 359 -7.14 -26.71 11.68
C LEU A 359 -6.90 -27.96 12.52
N ASP A 360 -7.64 -28.11 13.63
CA ASP A 360 -7.60 -29.26 14.54
C ASP A 360 -8.15 -30.56 13.93
N GLY A 361 -8.72 -30.50 12.72
CA GLY A 361 -9.28 -31.64 12.01
C GLY A 361 -10.77 -31.87 12.25
N THR A 362 -11.39 -31.12 13.16
CA THR A 362 -12.85 -31.11 13.31
C THR A 362 -13.51 -30.33 12.18
N LYS A 363 -14.84 -30.34 12.13
CA LYS A 363 -15.62 -29.59 11.14
C LYS A 363 -16.39 -28.47 11.81
N PHE A 364 -16.50 -27.35 11.11
CA PHE A 364 -17.39 -26.25 11.45
C PHE A 364 -18.49 -26.18 10.42
N ARG A 365 -19.75 -26.18 10.87
CA ARG A 365 -20.93 -25.99 10.03
C ARG A 365 -21.73 -24.83 10.59
N LEU A 366 -22.04 -23.84 9.75
CA LEU A 366 -22.69 -22.61 10.21
C LEU A 366 -24.05 -22.87 10.90
N SER A 367 -24.82 -23.84 10.41
CA SER A 367 -26.13 -24.19 10.98
C SER A 367 -26.07 -24.64 12.44
N ASP A 368 -24.94 -25.19 12.88
CA ASP A 368 -24.78 -25.71 14.25
C ASP A 368 -24.60 -24.58 15.28
N HIS A 369 -24.51 -23.34 14.79
CA HIS A 369 -24.32 -22.13 15.58
C HIS A 369 -25.54 -21.20 15.59
N GLN A 370 -26.72 -21.68 15.20
CA GLN A 370 -27.98 -20.96 15.43
C GLN A 370 -28.13 -20.61 16.92
N GLY A 371 -28.69 -19.44 17.20
CA GLY A 371 -28.79 -18.89 18.56
C GLY A 371 -27.53 -18.14 19.02
N LYS A 372 -26.45 -18.11 18.23
CA LYS A 372 -25.21 -17.38 18.53
C LYS A 372 -24.94 -16.29 17.50
N VAL A 373 -24.28 -15.23 17.93
CA VAL A 373 -23.64 -14.28 17.01
C VAL A 373 -22.36 -14.93 16.49
N VAL A 374 -22.23 -15.05 15.17
CA VAL A 374 -21.05 -15.59 14.51
C VAL A 374 -20.29 -14.45 13.83
N VAL A 375 -19.02 -14.28 14.19
CA VAL A 375 -18.09 -13.37 13.53
C VAL A 375 -17.21 -14.19 12.61
N LEU A 376 -17.37 -14.02 11.30
CA LEU A 376 -16.61 -14.72 10.28
C LEU A 376 -15.58 -13.76 9.68
N ASP A 377 -14.29 -14.03 9.86
CA ASP A 377 -13.21 -13.17 9.36
C ASP A 377 -12.39 -13.89 8.28
N PHE A 378 -12.40 -13.36 7.06
CA PHE A 378 -11.66 -13.89 5.92
C PHE A 378 -10.25 -13.31 5.88
N TRP A 379 -9.24 -14.19 5.90
CA TRP A 379 -7.85 -13.77 6.11
C TRP A 379 -6.81 -14.67 5.43
N ALA A 380 -5.55 -14.22 5.43
CA ALA A 380 -4.39 -15.01 5.04
C ALA A 380 -3.11 -14.58 5.79
N THR A 381 -2.11 -15.46 5.90
CA THR A 381 -0.88 -15.21 6.67
C THR A 381 0.00 -14.12 6.06
N TRP A 382 -0.10 -13.91 4.74
CA TRP A 382 0.59 -12.86 4.00
C TRP A 382 -0.14 -11.50 4.04
N CYS A 383 -1.39 -11.46 4.48
CA CYS A 383 -2.21 -10.24 4.52
C CYS A 383 -1.88 -9.39 5.76
N GLY A 384 -1.07 -8.34 5.57
CA GLY A 384 -0.61 -7.46 6.65
C GLY A 384 -1.73 -6.90 7.55
N PRO A 385 -2.81 -6.30 7.00
CA PRO A 385 -3.93 -5.83 7.80
C PRO A 385 -4.67 -6.95 8.55
N CYS A 386 -4.87 -8.11 7.92
CA CYS A 386 -5.49 -9.26 8.56
C CYS A 386 -4.71 -9.71 9.82
N VAL A 387 -3.38 -9.82 9.69
CA VAL A 387 -2.50 -10.19 10.81
C VAL A 387 -2.61 -9.22 11.99
N ARG A 388 -2.83 -7.92 11.73
CA ARG A 388 -3.08 -6.92 12.79
C ARG A 388 -4.48 -7.04 13.40
N GLY A 389 -5.48 -7.40 12.61
CA GLY A 389 -6.86 -7.53 13.05
C GLY A 389 -7.14 -8.74 13.91
N LEU A 390 -6.59 -9.91 13.57
CA LEU A 390 -6.89 -11.17 14.26
C LEU A 390 -6.78 -11.11 15.81
N PRO A 391 -5.71 -10.56 16.42
CA PRO A 391 -5.63 -10.46 17.88
C PRO A 391 -6.73 -9.57 18.48
N ILE A 392 -7.14 -8.52 17.77
CA ILE A 392 -8.17 -7.57 18.22
C ILE A 392 -9.54 -8.24 18.13
N LEU A 393 -9.87 -8.86 16.99
CA LEU A 393 -11.11 -9.62 16.82
C LEU A 393 -11.22 -10.73 17.87
N GLN A 394 -10.13 -11.46 18.12
CA GLN A 394 -10.09 -12.49 19.14
C GLN A 394 -10.32 -11.90 20.55
N LYS A 395 -9.66 -10.78 20.89
CA LYS A 395 -9.82 -10.11 22.19
C LYS A 395 -11.25 -9.60 22.41
N VAL A 396 -11.86 -9.00 21.39
CA VAL A 396 -13.23 -8.49 21.47
C VAL A 396 -14.22 -9.63 21.64
N THR A 397 -14.18 -10.64 20.77
CA THR A 397 -15.12 -11.77 20.82
C THR A 397 -14.96 -12.60 22.09
N SER A 398 -13.73 -12.80 22.58
CA SER A 398 -13.47 -13.51 23.85
C SER A 398 -13.93 -12.76 25.09
N SER A 399 -14.29 -11.47 24.98
CA SER A 399 -14.89 -10.71 26.09
C SER A 399 -16.39 -10.92 26.27
N PHE A 400 -17.01 -11.68 25.36
CA PHE A 400 -18.40 -12.12 25.46
C PHE A 400 -18.48 -13.59 25.85
N ASP A 401 -19.65 -14.03 26.31
CA ASP A 401 -19.91 -15.44 26.62
C ASP A 401 -19.76 -16.30 25.34
N SER A 402 -18.91 -17.32 25.40
CA SER A 402 -18.62 -18.22 24.28
C SER A 402 -19.82 -19.10 23.89
N SER A 403 -20.83 -19.21 24.77
CA SER A 403 -22.12 -19.80 24.44
C SER A 403 -22.97 -18.90 23.55
N LYS A 404 -22.72 -17.58 23.53
CA LYS A 404 -23.48 -16.59 22.74
C LYS A 404 -22.72 -16.03 21.54
N VAL A 405 -21.39 -16.02 21.55
CA VAL A 405 -20.56 -15.43 20.48
C VAL A 405 -19.48 -16.40 20.02
N ARG A 406 -19.28 -16.52 18.70
CA ARG A 406 -18.24 -17.37 18.10
C ARG A 406 -17.47 -16.61 17.02
N LEU A 407 -16.15 -16.52 17.18
CA LEU A 407 -15.23 -16.10 16.11
C LEU A 407 -14.79 -17.31 15.29
N VAL A 408 -14.82 -17.18 13.96
CA VAL A 408 -14.25 -18.13 13.01
C VAL A 408 -13.37 -17.37 12.04
N ALA A 409 -12.07 -17.63 12.08
CA ALA A 409 -11.12 -17.05 11.14
C ALA A 409 -10.99 -17.98 9.92
N MET A 410 -11.60 -17.61 8.80
CA MET A 410 -11.61 -18.36 7.55
C MET A 410 -10.37 -18.06 6.71
N ASN A 411 -9.41 -18.98 6.72
CA ASN A 411 -8.18 -18.83 5.95
C ASN A 411 -8.42 -19.13 4.46
N GLN A 412 -7.98 -18.22 3.58
CA GLN A 412 -8.18 -18.30 2.13
C GLN A 412 -7.00 -18.99 1.43
N GLY A 413 -7.20 -20.25 1.02
CA GLY A 413 -6.31 -20.95 0.10
C GLY A 413 -4.98 -21.50 0.67
N GLU A 414 -4.61 -21.24 1.93
CA GLU A 414 -3.30 -21.68 2.45
C GLU A 414 -3.34 -23.12 3.01
N ASN A 415 -2.19 -23.79 2.95
CA ASN A 415 -2.05 -25.13 3.51
C ASN A 415 -1.91 -25.09 5.04
N LYS A 416 -2.32 -26.18 5.72
CA LYS A 416 -2.27 -26.30 7.19
C LYS A 416 -0.89 -26.01 7.80
N LYS A 417 0.20 -26.38 7.12
CA LYS A 417 1.56 -26.21 7.63
C LYS A 417 1.93 -24.73 7.73
N THR A 418 1.66 -23.95 6.69
CA THR A 418 1.87 -22.50 6.66
C THR A 418 1.11 -21.82 7.78
N ILE A 419 -0.18 -22.14 7.91
CA ILE A 419 -1.06 -21.54 8.93
C ILE A 419 -0.58 -21.88 10.34
N ASN A 420 -0.25 -23.15 10.61
CA ASN A 420 0.23 -23.58 11.94
C ASN A 420 1.55 -22.91 12.33
N GLN A 421 2.50 -22.78 11.39
CA GLN A 421 3.76 -22.09 11.64
C GLN A 421 3.53 -20.60 11.98
N PHE A 422 2.60 -19.96 11.28
CA PHE A 422 2.23 -18.57 11.52
C PHE A 422 1.53 -18.38 12.87
N LEU A 423 0.52 -19.19 13.20
CA LEU A 423 -0.19 -19.07 14.48
C LEU A 423 0.76 -19.28 15.66
N LYS A 424 1.71 -20.20 15.53
CA LYS A 424 2.74 -20.44 16.54
C LYS A 424 3.66 -19.22 16.70
N SER A 425 4.12 -18.63 15.61
CA SER A 425 5.00 -17.44 15.66
C SER A 425 4.30 -16.20 16.21
N LYS A 426 2.99 -16.08 15.99
CA LYS A 426 2.15 -14.96 16.49
C LYS A 426 1.46 -15.21 17.83
N LYS A 427 1.65 -16.38 18.45
CA LYS A 427 0.98 -16.80 19.70
C LYS A 427 -0.56 -16.74 19.61
N LEU A 428 -1.11 -17.16 18.46
CA LEU A 428 -2.55 -17.18 18.16
C LEU A 428 -3.13 -18.60 18.05
N ASN A 429 -2.51 -19.58 18.73
CA ASN A 429 -2.88 -21.00 18.62
C ASN A 429 -4.32 -21.32 19.09
N GLN A 430 -4.91 -20.45 19.90
CA GLN A 430 -6.27 -20.55 20.42
C GLN A 430 -7.35 -20.07 19.42
N LEU A 431 -6.95 -19.50 18.28
CA LEU A 431 -7.88 -19.01 17.27
C LEU A 431 -8.57 -20.20 16.58
N THR A 432 -9.89 -20.17 16.50
CA THR A 432 -10.64 -21.14 15.68
C THR A 432 -10.45 -20.78 14.21
N VAL A 433 -9.67 -21.57 13.48
CA VAL A 433 -9.38 -21.33 12.06
C VAL A 433 -10.03 -22.40 11.20
N ALA A 434 -10.87 -21.94 10.27
CA ALA A 434 -11.48 -22.75 9.23
C ALA A 434 -10.69 -22.64 7.92
N LEU A 435 -10.67 -23.72 7.13
CA LEU A 435 -9.88 -23.83 5.92
C LEU A 435 -10.77 -23.74 4.68
N ASP A 436 -10.62 -22.65 3.93
CA ASP A 436 -11.28 -22.44 2.65
C ASP A 436 -10.28 -22.60 1.50
N LYS A 437 -9.84 -23.85 1.27
CA LYS A 437 -8.76 -24.15 0.32
C LYS A 437 -9.05 -23.73 -1.11
N SER A 438 -10.32 -23.73 -1.50
CA SER A 438 -10.81 -23.38 -2.85
C SER A 438 -11.41 -21.98 -2.93
N ASN A 439 -11.36 -21.20 -1.85
CA ASN A 439 -12.02 -19.89 -1.70
C ASN A 439 -13.53 -19.95 -1.99
N THR A 440 -14.15 -21.12 -1.85
CA THR A 440 -15.56 -21.35 -2.15
C THR A 440 -16.47 -20.69 -1.13
N VAL A 441 -16.06 -20.70 0.15
CA VAL A 441 -16.81 -19.99 1.19
C VAL A 441 -16.65 -18.49 1.00
N GLY A 442 -15.42 -18.01 0.75
CA GLY A 442 -15.15 -16.61 0.42
C GLY A 442 -16.02 -16.10 -0.74
N LYS A 443 -16.12 -16.85 -1.84
CA LYS A 443 -17.00 -16.52 -2.98
C LYS A 443 -18.47 -16.41 -2.58
N SER A 444 -18.98 -17.35 -1.78
CA SER A 444 -20.39 -17.31 -1.34
C SER A 444 -20.70 -16.07 -0.49
N TYR A 445 -19.70 -15.54 0.20
CA TYR A 445 -19.78 -14.30 0.98
C TYR A 445 -19.26 -13.07 0.22
N MET A 446 -19.16 -13.15 -1.11
CA MET A 446 -18.73 -12.06 -2.00
C MET A 446 -17.37 -11.44 -1.59
N VAL A 447 -16.44 -12.24 -1.06
CA VAL A 447 -15.12 -11.73 -0.62
C VAL A 447 -14.29 -11.31 -1.83
N GLY A 448 -14.25 -10.00 -2.11
CA GLY A 448 -13.40 -9.38 -3.15
C GLY A 448 -12.01 -8.94 -2.63
N GLY A 449 -11.84 -8.83 -1.31
CA GLY A 449 -10.59 -8.44 -0.68
C GLY A 449 -10.54 -8.84 0.80
N ILE A 450 -9.33 -9.01 1.35
CA ILE A 450 -9.11 -9.38 2.75
C ILE A 450 -8.32 -8.28 3.50
N PRO A 451 -8.60 -8.05 4.80
CA PRO A 451 -9.60 -8.75 5.60
C PRO A 451 -11.03 -8.35 5.25
N GLN A 452 -11.95 -9.31 5.33
CA GLN A 452 -13.38 -9.04 5.30
C GLN A 452 -14.01 -9.73 6.50
N THR A 453 -14.73 -8.98 7.33
CA THR A 453 -15.42 -9.52 8.51
C THR A 453 -16.93 -9.45 8.29
N VAL A 454 -17.61 -10.59 8.42
CA VAL A 454 -19.06 -10.71 8.34
C VAL A 454 -19.60 -11.07 9.73
N VAL A 455 -20.56 -10.28 10.22
CA VAL A 455 -21.22 -10.51 11.51
C VAL A 455 -22.63 -11.02 11.26
N ILE A 456 -22.88 -12.23 11.72
CA ILE A 456 -24.13 -12.98 11.55
C ILE A 456 -24.84 -13.03 12.89
N ASP A 457 -26.12 -12.70 12.93
CA ASP A 457 -26.91 -12.73 14.16
C ASP A 457 -27.40 -14.13 14.54
N GLN A 458 -28.07 -14.22 15.69
CA GLN A 458 -28.57 -15.46 16.26
C GLN A 458 -29.61 -16.18 15.37
N LYS A 459 -30.23 -15.47 14.42
CA LYS A 459 -31.20 -16.03 13.46
C LYS A 459 -30.52 -16.49 12.16
N GLY A 460 -29.21 -16.31 12.04
CA GLY A 460 -28.46 -16.65 10.83
C GLY A 460 -28.53 -15.57 9.75
N LEU A 461 -28.95 -14.35 10.06
CA LEU A 461 -28.94 -13.24 9.11
C LEU A 461 -27.62 -12.48 9.18
N VAL A 462 -27.09 -12.07 8.02
CA VAL A 462 -25.94 -11.18 7.97
C VAL A 462 -26.40 -9.77 8.36
N ARG A 463 -25.73 -9.17 9.35
CA ARG A 463 -26.13 -7.86 9.90
C ARG A 463 -25.09 -6.79 9.65
N PHE A 464 -23.83 -7.17 9.58
CA PHE A 464 -22.73 -6.26 9.30
C PHE A 464 -21.71 -6.94 8.41
N VAL A 465 -21.18 -6.18 7.44
CA VAL A 465 -20.08 -6.59 6.56
C VAL A 465 -19.05 -5.46 6.57
N HIS A 466 -17.83 -5.79 6.97
CA HIS A 466 -16.70 -4.87 7.01
C HIS A 466 -15.64 -5.33 6.03
N VAL A 467 -15.22 -4.43 5.15
CA VAL A 467 -14.10 -4.66 4.21
C VAL A 467 -12.92 -3.81 4.65
N GLY A 468 -11.75 -4.45 4.78
CA GLY A 468 -10.54 -3.82 5.29
C GLY A 468 -10.44 -3.84 6.82
N PHE A 469 -9.40 -3.18 7.33
CA PHE A 469 -9.11 -3.09 8.76
C PHE A 469 -8.61 -1.69 9.13
N GLY A 470 -9.30 -1.03 10.07
CA GLY A 470 -8.96 0.29 10.60
C GLY A 470 -8.76 0.31 12.12
N ALA A 471 -8.31 1.44 12.66
CA ALA A 471 -8.02 1.61 14.10
C ALA A 471 -9.24 1.32 15.01
N ASN A 472 -10.45 1.66 14.55
CA ASN A 472 -11.68 1.54 15.34
C ASN A 472 -12.40 0.18 15.19
N THR A 473 -11.86 -0.75 14.40
CA THR A 473 -12.52 -2.05 14.07
C THR A 473 -12.95 -2.81 15.32
N GLY A 474 -12.13 -2.82 16.38
CA GLY A 474 -12.44 -3.55 17.61
C GLY A 474 -13.59 -2.93 18.43
N GLU A 475 -13.66 -1.61 18.50
CA GLU A 475 -14.73 -0.90 19.22
C GLU A 475 -16.06 -1.01 18.47
N GLN A 476 -16.01 -0.85 17.15
CA GLN A 476 -17.16 -1.03 16.28
C GLN A 476 -17.73 -2.45 16.41
N LEU A 477 -16.89 -3.48 16.27
CA LEU A 477 -17.32 -4.87 16.43
C LEU A 477 -17.93 -5.13 17.82
N ARG A 478 -17.34 -4.56 18.88
CA ARG A 478 -17.88 -4.69 20.23
C ARG A 478 -19.29 -4.10 20.33
N LYS A 479 -19.52 -2.93 19.73
CA LYS A 479 -20.83 -2.26 19.71
C LYS A 479 -21.87 -3.09 18.95
N GLU A 480 -21.50 -3.60 17.79
CA GLU A 480 -22.36 -4.42 16.93
C GLU A 480 -22.76 -5.73 17.62
N ILE A 481 -21.81 -6.45 18.22
CA ILE A 481 -22.11 -7.67 18.98
C ILE A 481 -23.07 -7.36 20.14
N LYS A 482 -22.84 -6.26 20.88
CA LYS A 482 -23.75 -5.85 21.97
C LYS A 482 -25.16 -5.57 21.46
N GLU A 483 -25.29 -4.88 20.33
CA GLU A 483 -26.60 -4.59 19.72
C GLU A 483 -27.34 -5.87 19.32
N LEU A 484 -26.62 -6.85 18.75
CA LEU A 484 -27.23 -8.11 18.35
C LEU A 484 -27.66 -8.95 19.56
N LEU A 485 -26.90 -8.91 20.66
CA LEU A 485 -27.24 -9.60 21.90
C LEU A 485 -28.33 -8.91 22.72
N SER A 486 -28.64 -7.63 22.46
CA SER A 486 -29.67 -6.87 23.20
C SER A 486 -31.04 -6.86 22.54
N LYS A 487 -31.19 -7.42 21.34
CA LYS A 487 -32.45 -7.52 20.59
C LYS A 487 -33.23 -8.83 20.92
N GLU A 488 -32.99 -9.39 22.10
CA GLU A 488 -33.74 -10.52 22.68
C GLU A 488 -35.03 -10.05 23.38
#